data_AF-A0A954Y9W8-F1
#
_entry.id   AF-A0A954Y9W8-F1
#
_cell.length_a   1.000
_cell.length_b   1.000
_cell.length_c   1.000
_cell.angle_alpha   90.00
_cell.angle_beta   90.00
_cell.angle_gamma   90.00
#
_symmetry.space_group_name_H-M   'P 1'
#
loop_
_entity.id
_entity.type
_entity.pdbx_description
1 polymer ?
#
loop_
_entity_poly.entity_id
_entity_poly.type
_entity_poly.pdbx_seq_one_letter_code
_entity_poly.pdbx_strand_id
1 'polypeptide(L)'
;NDSLLIDGNGLLVWYQTFDPDLGDEVRDYQIQIDDDYLFGSPAVDAAGITVATSTYGPGFLASVPLSDLPGSVNLPSGRWFWRIRARDTRFASGAWSEGYAYFRLPTLYQRYLRSLYPDPVWFLENVSNPAADPDGNGVGALMEFACGIAPGADPGDRLPRAVEIERAGLRHQGFEWTWRKNSELAFLLEVSVNLDDWQTDPRGAVEILESVDDQSERVRIVDPDPVGHHYRRFIRMRVRE
;
A
#
# COMPACT_ATOMS: atom_id res chain seq x y z
N ASN A 1 13.97 15.50 -0.56
CA ASN A 1 12.94 15.13 0.43
C ASN A 1 12.52 13.71 0.17
N ASP A 2 13.35 12.77 0.62
CA ASP A 2 13.08 11.34 0.53
C ASP A 2 11.89 10.99 1.40
N SER A 3 10.95 10.26 0.79
CA SER A 3 9.72 9.82 1.43
C SER A 3 10.04 8.87 2.57
N LEU A 4 9.78 9.27 3.82
CA LEU A 4 9.83 8.36 4.95
C LEU A 4 8.65 7.38 4.81
N LEU A 5 8.96 6.12 4.56
CA LEU A 5 8.03 5.01 4.77
C LEU A 5 7.84 4.89 6.27
N ILE A 6 6.68 5.30 6.75
CA ILE A 6 6.31 5.17 8.16
C ILE A 6 5.24 4.11 8.30
N ASP A 7 5.40 3.24 9.28
CA ASP A 7 4.28 2.44 9.77
C ASP A 7 3.45 3.26 10.77
N GLY A 8 2.44 2.64 11.39
CA GLY A 8 1.60 3.31 12.38
C GLY A 8 2.40 3.89 13.56
N ASN A 9 3.62 3.41 13.83
CA ASN A 9 4.46 3.89 14.92
C ASN A 9 5.50 4.93 14.46
N GLY A 10 5.53 5.28 13.18
CA GLY A 10 6.42 6.33 12.72
C GLY A 10 6.05 7.68 13.30
N LEU A 11 7.07 8.51 13.52
CA LEU A 11 6.92 9.80 14.16
C LEU A 11 6.65 10.88 13.11
N LEU A 12 5.62 11.69 13.33
CA LEU A 12 5.56 13.02 12.72
C LEU A 12 6.41 13.95 13.58
N VAL A 13 7.38 14.62 12.97
CA VAL A 13 8.37 15.45 13.68
C VAL A 13 8.33 16.87 13.13
N TRP A 14 8.32 17.86 14.01
CA TRP A 14 8.34 19.28 13.64
C TRP A 14 9.20 20.09 14.60
N TYR A 15 9.61 21.27 14.17
CA TYR A 15 10.21 22.26 15.05
C TYR A 15 9.12 22.96 15.86
N GLN A 16 9.30 23.05 17.17
CA GLN A 16 8.42 23.84 18.03
C GLN A 16 8.50 25.32 17.68
N THR A 17 7.38 26.03 17.83
CA THR A 17 7.30 27.49 17.69
C THR A 17 7.11 28.15 19.05
N PHE A 18 7.32 29.46 19.13
CA PHE A 18 7.02 30.26 20.31
C PHE A 18 5.87 31.22 20.00
N ASP A 19 5.11 31.55 21.03
CA ASP A 19 4.14 32.64 20.96
C ASP A 19 4.88 33.98 21.14
N PRO A 20 4.76 34.94 20.21
CA PRO A 20 5.41 36.24 20.35
C PRO A 20 4.79 37.14 21.43
N ASP A 21 3.58 36.85 21.91
CA ASP A 21 2.90 37.66 22.91
C ASP A 21 3.49 37.46 24.31
N LEU A 22 3.81 38.57 24.98
CA LEU A 22 4.36 38.55 26.33
C LEU A 22 3.38 37.87 27.31
N GLY A 23 3.87 36.81 27.95
CA GLY A 23 3.09 36.03 28.92
C GLY A 23 2.13 35.03 28.29
N ASP A 24 2.28 34.72 27.00
CA ASP A 24 1.61 33.61 26.32
C ASP A 24 2.62 32.54 25.91
N GLU A 25 2.15 31.31 25.76
CA GLU A 25 2.96 30.17 25.34
C GLU A 25 2.14 29.23 24.46
N VAL A 26 2.84 28.42 23.67
CA VAL A 26 2.18 27.34 22.92
C VAL A 26 1.65 26.31 23.91
N ARG A 27 0.34 26.13 23.93
CA ARG A 27 -0.38 25.19 24.79
C ARG A 27 -0.46 23.81 24.17
N ASP A 28 -0.91 23.74 22.93
CA ASP A 28 -1.13 22.49 22.20
C ASP A 28 -1.01 22.70 20.68
N TYR A 29 -1.04 21.60 19.94
CA TYR A 29 -0.99 21.60 18.49
C TYR A 29 -2.26 21.01 17.88
N GLN A 30 -2.51 21.41 16.63
CA GLN A 30 -3.47 20.77 15.75
C GLN A 30 -2.74 20.27 14.50
N ILE A 31 -2.98 19.01 14.15
CA ILE A 31 -2.39 18.32 13.01
C ILE A 31 -3.51 17.88 12.07
N GLN A 32 -3.32 18.15 10.78
CA GLN A 32 -4.18 17.63 9.73
C GLN A 32 -3.39 16.70 8.80
N ILE A 33 -4.04 15.62 8.35
CA ILE A 33 -3.53 14.70 7.34
C ILE A 33 -4.57 14.57 6.24
N ASP A 34 -4.15 14.66 4.98
CA ASP A 34 -5.02 14.58 3.82
C ASP A 34 -4.34 13.88 2.62
N ASP A 35 -5.15 13.39 1.69
CA ASP A 35 -4.67 12.70 0.47
C ASP A 35 -4.21 13.68 -0.62
N ASP A 36 -4.55 14.96 -0.45
CA ASP A 36 -4.07 16.09 -1.24
C ASP A 36 -3.45 17.21 -0.39
N TYR A 37 -2.63 18.06 -1.01
CA TYR A 37 -1.85 19.07 -0.29
C TYR A 37 -2.63 20.37 0.03
N LEU A 38 -3.89 20.48 -0.39
CA LEU A 38 -4.76 21.63 -0.14
C LEU A 38 -5.53 21.50 1.18
N PHE A 39 -5.65 20.27 1.71
CA PHE A 39 -6.32 19.99 2.98
C PHE A 39 -7.79 20.44 2.99
N GLY A 40 -8.50 20.23 1.89
CA GLY A 40 -9.91 20.60 1.73
C GLY A 40 -10.87 19.65 2.43
N SER A 41 -10.42 18.41 2.68
CA SER A 41 -11.20 17.32 3.27
C SER A 41 -10.33 16.42 4.13
N PRO A 42 -9.69 16.97 5.19
CA PRO A 42 -8.67 16.25 5.94
C PRO A 42 -9.20 14.92 6.49
N ALA A 43 -8.55 13.82 6.11
CA ALA A 43 -8.84 12.48 6.62
C ALA A 43 -8.57 12.35 8.12
N VAL A 44 -7.60 13.12 8.63
CA VAL A 44 -7.36 13.31 10.07
C VAL A 44 -7.33 14.79 10.38
N ASP A 45 -8.08 15.21 11.40
CA ASP A 45 -7.99 16.55 11.99
C ASP A 45 -7.94 16.43 13.52
N ALA A 46 -6.72 16.34 14.04
CA ALA A 46 -6.45 16.07 15.43
C ALA A 46 -6.01 17.35 16.15
N ALA A 47 -6.70 17.72 17.22
CA ALA A 47 -6.40 18.90 18.02
C ALA A 47 -6.09 18.53 19.48
N GLY A 48 -5.46 19.45 20.21
CA GLY A 48 -5.11 19.21 21.62
C GLY A 48 -3.90 18.29 21.77
N ILE A 49 -3.04 18.21 20.74
CA ILE A 49 -1.82 17.42 20.78
C ILE A 49 -0.81 18.14 21.67
N THR A 50 -0.65 17.64 22.89
CA THR A 50 0.34 18.12 23.85
C THR A 50 1.62 17.33 23.72
N VAL A 51 2.72 18.01 23.45
CA VAL A 51 4.07 17.42 23.44
C VAL A 51 4.83 17.92 24.65
N ALA A 52 5.61 17.05 25.30
CA ALA A 52 6.42 17.45 26.44
C ALA A 52 7.37 18.58 26.00
N THR A 53 7.19 19.77 26.57
CA THR A 53 8.08 20.91 26.34
C THR A 53 9.42 20.63 27.03
N SER A 54 10.49 20.42 26.26
CA SER A 54 11.83 20.61 26.82
C SER A 54 12.10 22.11 26.91
N THR A 55 12.45 22.57 28.10
CA THR A 55 12.57 23.97 28.47
C THR A 55 13.62 24.74 27.64
N TYR A 56 13.12 25.71 26.85
CA TYR A 56 13.72 26.97 26.38
C TYR A 56 14.91 26.99 25.38
N GLY A 57 14.67 27.55 24.18
CA GLY A 57 15.65 27.83 23.10
C GLY A 57 15.17 27.48 21.67
N PRO A 58 15.62 28.17 20.60
CA PRO A 58 15.34 27.76 19.22
C PRO A 58 16.03 26.43 18.87
N GLY A 59 15.28 25.48 18.29
CA GLY A 59 15.81 24.19 17.82
C GLY A 59 15.23 22.92 18.46
N PHE A 60 14.18 23.00 19.28
CA PHE A 60 13.55 21.80 19.82
C PHE A 60 12.62 21.11 18.83
N LEU A 61 12.82 19.81 18.71
CA LEU A 61 11.97 18.92 17.94
C LEU A 61 10.83 18.42 18.83
N ALA A 62 9.62 18.55 18.34
CA ALA A 62 8.46 17.85 18.85
C ALA A 62 8.16 16.66 17.94
N SER A 63 7.61 15.61 18.53
CA SER A 63 7.12 14.49 17.75
C SER A 63 5.85 13.90 18.35
N VAL A 64 5.05 13.28 17.49
CA VAL A 64 3.91 12.44 17.88
C VAL A 64 3.95 11.18 17.02
N PRO A 65 3.77 9.97 17.60
CA PRO A 65 3.51 8.78 16.82
C PRO A 65 2.25 8.96 15.98
N LEU A 66 2.28 8.52 14.72
CA LEU A 66 1.10 8.57 13.85
C LEU A 66 -0.09 7.81 14.48
N SER A 67 0.17 6.71 15.18
CA SER A 67 -0.81 5.90 15.91
C SER A 67 -1.57 6.66 16.98
N ASP A 68 -1.00 7.75 17.51
CA ASP A 68 -1.60 8.52 18.59
C ASP A 68 -2.61 9.55 18.06
N LEU A 69 -2.67 9.75 16.74
CA LEU A 69 -3.63 10.67 16.11
C LEU A 69 -4.97 9.96 15.86
N PRO A 70 -6.10 10.48 16.36
CA PRO A 70 -7.41 9.91 16.09
C PRO A 70 -7.70 9.80 14.58
N GLY A 71 -8.13 8.61 14.14
CA GLY A 71 -8.46 8.33 12.74
C GLY A 71 -7.28 7.87 11.88
N SER A 72 -6.03 7.97 12.35
CA SER A 72 -4.85 7.57 11.57
C SER A 72 -4.83 6.08 11.19
N VAL A 73 -5.44 5.22 12.01
CA VAL A 73 -5.58 3.77 11.75
C VAL A 73 -6.39 3.45 10.50
N ASN A 74 -7.23 4.39 10.05
CA ASN A 74 -8.09 4.21 8.88
C ASN A 74 -7.45 4.69 7.57
N LEU A 75 -6.23 5.23 7.64
CA LEU A 75 -5.53 5.69 6.45
C LEU A 75 -5.07 4.48 5.61
N PRO A 76 -5.56 4.30 4.36
CA PRO A 76 -5.04 3.26 3.47
C PRO A 76 -3.56 3.48 3.13
N SER A 77 -2.94 2.46 2.56
CA SER A 77 -1.58 2.59 2.05
C SER A 77 -1.51 3.70 0.98
N GLY A 78 -0.31 4.23 0.78
CA GLY A 78 -0.09 5.29 -0.19
C GLY A 78 0.47 6.56 0.43
N ARG A 79 0.40 7.66 -0.34
CA ARG A 79 1.00 8.94 0.03
C ARG A 79 -0.01 9.79 0.78
N TRP A 80 0.44 10.41 1.86
CA TRP A 80 -0.34 11.31 2.69
C TRP A 80 0.41 12.60 2.94
N PHE A 81 -0.30 13.72 2.87
CA PHE A 81 0.20 15.04 3.20
C PHE A 81 -0.21 15.38 4.62
N TRP A 82 0.64 16.11 5.34
CA TRP A 82 0.29 16.60 6.66
C TRP A 82 0.77 18.03 6.89
N ARG A 83 0.03 18.73 7.74
CA ARG A 83 0.33 20.08 8.20
C ARG A 83 0.03 20.23 9.69
N ILE A 84 0.61 21.25 10.29
CA ILE A 84 0.48 21.49 11.73
C ILE A 84 0.31 22.98 12.02
N ARG A 85 -0.40 23.31 13.10
CA ARG A 85 -0.43 24.66 13.67
C ARG A 85 -0.39 24.60 15.19
N ALA A 86 0.18 25.63 15.79
CA ALA A 86 0.18 25.83 17.24
C ALA A 86 -1.09 26.54 17.69
N ARG A 87 -1.49 26.26 18.94
CA ARG A 87 -2.53 26.99 19.66
C ARG A 87 -1.96 27.49 20.98
N ASP A 88 -2.25 28.73 21.30
CA ASP A 88 -1.74 29.41 22.49
C ASP A 88 -2.57 29.09 23.76
N THR A 89 -2.16 29.63 24.91
CA THR A 89 -2.89 29.43 26.18
C THR A 89 -4.24 30.15 26.23
N ARG A 90 -4.47 31.11 25.32
CA ARG A 90 -5.73 31.84 25.12
C ARG A 90 -6.62 31.19 24.05
N PHE A 91 -6.27 30.00 23.58
CA PHE A 91 -6.96 29.24 22.55
C PHE A 91 -6.96 29.86 21.13
N ALA A 92 -6.15 30.89 20.87
CA ALA A 92 -5.95 31.38 19.52
C ALA A 92 -5.03 30.42 18.75
N SER A 93 -5.33 30.22 17.47
CA SER A 93 -4.53 29.34 16.60
C SER A 93 -3.65 30.16 15.68
N GLY A 94 -2.38 29.77 15.57
CA GLY A 94 -1.46 30.32 14.59
C GLY A 94 -1.82 29.90 13.16
N ALA A 95 -1.02 30.41 12.22
CA ALA A 95 -1.05 29.94 10.85
C ALA A 95 -0.67 28.45 10.78
N TRP A 96 -1.17 27.76 9.74
CA TRP A 96 -0.65 26.44 9.37
C TRP A 96 0.82 26.55 8.97
N SER A 97 1.57 25.48 9.20
CA SER A 97 2.97 25.32 8.78
C SER A 97 3.14 25.68 7.30
N GLU A 98 4.26 26.32 6.96
CA GLU A 98 4.57 26.66 5.57
C GLU A 98 4.77 25.41 4.73
N GLY A 99 4.06 25.34 3.60
CA GLY A 99 4.06 24.17 2.73
C GLY A 99 3.40 22.95 3.37
N TYR A 100 3.73 21.79 2.81
CA TYR A 100 3.26 20.49 3.29
C TYR A 100 4.45 19.55 3.47
N ALA A 101 4.39 18.75 4.52
CA ALA A 101 5.21 17.56 4.61
C ALA A 101 4.39 16.36 4.13
N TYR A 102 5.05 15.27 3.76
CA TYR A 102 4.36 14.07 3.31
C TYR A 102 5.08 12.81 3.79
N PHE A 103 4.32 11.75 3.94
CA PHE A 103 4.82 10.41 4.25
C PHE A 103 4.15 9.38 3.33
N ARG A 104 4.64 8.13 3.38
CA ARG A 104 3.95 7.00 2.75
C ARG A 104 3.66 5.91 3.76
N LEU A 105 2.43 5.42 3.76
CA LEU A 105 2.05 4.20 4.45
C LEU A 105 2.34 3.00 3.53
N PRO A 106 3.00 1.94 4.04
CA PRO A 106 3.36 0.80 3.23
C PRO A 106 2.14 0.00 2.79
N THR A 107 2.18 -0.50 1.55
CA THR A 107 1.24 -1.51 1.04
C THR A 107 1.34 -2.79 1.87
N LEU A 108 0.33 -3.66 1.79
CA LEU A 108 0.42 -4.96 2.47
C LEU A 108 1.62 -5.79 2.01
N TYR A 109 1.99 -5.69 0.73
CA TYR A 109 3.19 -6.34 0.19
C TYR A 109 4.47 -5.80 0.82
N GLN A 110 4.60 -4.48 0.95
CA GLN A 110 5.75 -3.86 1.60
C GLN A 110 5.85 -4.22 3.10
N ARG A 111 4.71 -4.29 3.80
CA ARG A 111 4.66 -4.77 5.19
C ARG A 111 5.08 -6.23 5.29
N TYR A 112 4.64 -7.06 4.35
CA TYR A 112 5.02 -8.46 4.26
C TYR A 112 6.52 -8.62 4.06
N LEU A 113 7.13 -7.93 3.09
CA LEU A 113 8.58 -7.98 2.88
C LEU A 113 9.36 -7.52 4.12
N ARG A 114 8.92 -6.44 4.78
CA ARG A 114 9.56 -5.95 6.02
C ARG A 114 9.45 -6.94 7.18
N SER A 115 8.38 -7.76 7.22
CA SER A 115 8.22 -8.79 8.24
C SER A 115 9.16 -10.00 8.03
N LEU A 116 9.62 -10.20 6.80
CA LEU A 116 10.48 -11.33 6.41
C LEU A 116 11.96 -10.96 6.40
N TYR A 117 12.27 -9.73 5.97
CA TYR A 117 13.64 -9.26 5.78
C TYR A 117 13.89 -8.02 6.64
N PRO A 118 14.86 -8.07 7.59
CA PRO A 118 15.16 -6.93 8.45
C PRO A 118 15.83 -5.80 7.66
N ASP A 119 15.84 -4.58 8.22
CA ASP A 119 16.61 -3.46 7.67
C ASP A 119 18.12 -3.79 7.69
N PRO A 120 18.90 -3.48 6.63
CA PRO A 120 18.49 -2.84 5.37
C PRO A 120 18.16 -3.83 4.24
N VAL A 121 18.03 -5.13 4.52
CA VAL A 121 17.93 -6.19 3.50
C VAL A 121 16.72 -6.04 2.59
N TRP A 122 15.56 -5.66 3.12
CA TRP A 122 14.38 -5.46 2.27
C TRP A 122 14.52 -4.29 1.30
N PHE A 123 15.43 -3.33 1.53
CA PHE A 123 15.68 -2.24 0.57
C PHE A 123 16.47 -2.70 -0.67
N LEU A 124 17.05 -3.90 -0.65
CA LEU A 124 17.80 -4.40 -1.78
C LEU A 124 16.85 -4.72 -2.94
N GLU A 125 17.21 -4.33 -4.16
CA GLU A 125 16.35 -4.55 -5.34
C GLU A 125 16.08 -6.04 -5.59
N ASN A 126 17.04 -6.92 -5.29
CA ASN A 126 16.86 -8.37 -5.39
C ASN A 126 15.96 -8.96 -4.29
N VAL A 127 15.34 -8.12 -3.46
CA VAL A 127 14.36 -8.50 -2.44
C VAL A 127 13.05 -7.73 -2.63
N SER A 128 13.12 -6.41 -2.80
CA SER A 128 11.94 -5.53 -2.90
C SER A 128 11.31 -5.45 -4.28
N ASN A 129 12.03 -5.81 -5.34
CA ASN A 129 11.45 -5.78 -6.68
C ASN A 129 10.31 -6.82 -6.75
N PRO A 130 9.11 -6.46 -7.26
CA PRO A 130 8.02 -7.41 -7.42
C PRO A 130 8.37 -8.72 -8.16
N ALA A 131 9.33 -8.64 -9.07
CA ALA A 131 9.84 -9.78 -9.84
C ALA A 131 11.11 -10.42 -9.23
N ALA A 132 11.61 -9.91 -8.10
CA ALA A 132 12.71 -10.54 -7.37
C ALA A 132 12.30 -11.94 -6.94
N ASP A 133 13.25 -12.86 -6.96
CA ASP A 133 13.11 -14.25 -6.51
C ASP A 133 14.21 -14.48 -5.46
N PRO A 134 14.00 -14.03 -4.21
CA PRO A 134 15.06 -13.99 -3.21
C PRO A 134 15.46 -15.39 -2.72
N ASP A 135 14.58 -16.37 -2.85
CA ASP A 135 14.77 -17.75 -2.43
C ASP A 135 15.18 -18.68 -3.61
N GLY A 136 15.09 -18.20 -4.85
CA GLY A 136 15.56 -18.88 -6.05
C GLY A 136 14.65 -20.01 -6.52
N ASN A 137 13.36 -19.96 -6.19
CA ASN A 137 12.39 -21.00 -6.51
C ASN A 137 11.72 -20.79 -7.89
N GLY A 138 12.05 -19.70 -8.58
CA GLY A 138 11.52 -19.32 -9.89
C GLY A 138 10.21 -18.53 -9.83
N VAL A 139 9.72 -18.17 -8.65
CA VAL A 139 8.48 -17.41 -8.41
C VAL A 139 8.86 -16.04 -7.85
N GLY A 140 8.41 -14.97 -8.51
CA GLY A 140 8.64 -13.63 -8.00
C GLY A 140 7.93 -13.38 -6.66
N ALA A 141 8.56 -12.63 -5.76
CA ALA A 141 8.08 -12.34 -4.41
C ALA A 141 6.67 -11.72 -4.40
N LEU A 142 6.31 -10.89 -5.38
CA LEU A 142 4.94 -10.37 -5.49
C LEU A 142 3.94 -11.49 -5.80
N MET A 143 4.28 -12.44 -6.67
CA MET A 143 3.43 -13.59 -6.99
C MET A 143 3.26 -14.50 -5.78
N GLU A 144 4.33 -14.76 -5.03
CA GLU A 144 4.27 -15.52 -3.78
C GLU A 144 3.31 -14.86 -2.79
N PHE A 145 3.50 -13.56 -2.54
CA PHE A 145 2.64 -12.79 -1.65
C PHE A 145 1.17 -12.80 -2.12
N ALA A 146 0.94 -12.60 -3.42
CA ALA A 146 -0.39 -12.58 -4.01
C ALA A 146 -1.11 -13.93 -3.85
N CYS A 147 -0.36 -15.03 -3.87
CA CYS A 147 -0.86 -16.38 -3.69
C CYS A 147 -0.83 -16.87 -2.24
N GLY A 148 -0.43 -16.01 -1.29
CA GLY A 148 -0.32 -16.35 0.13
C GLY A 148 0.79 -17.36 0.46
N ILE A 149 1.78 -17.51 -0.42
CA ILE A 149 2.92 -18.43 -0.27
C ILE A 149 4.01 -17.72 0.53
N ALA A 150 4.55 -18.40 1.55
CA ALA A 150 5.70 -17.90 2.29
C ALA A 150 6.99 -18.11 1.47
N PRO A 151 8.02 -17.26 1.60
CA PRO A 151 9.23 -17.41 0.81
C PRO A 151 9.92 -18.73 1.16
N GLY A 152 10.41 -19.46 0.16
CA GLY A 152 11.03 -20.77 0.30
C GLY A 152 10.06 -21.92 0.52
N ALA A 153 8.76 -21.65 0.64
CA ALA A 153 7.76 -22.69 0.83
C ALA A 153 7.38 -23.36 -0.50
N ASP A 154 6.98 -24.63 -0.44
CA ASP A 154 6.39 -25.29 -1.59
C ASP A 154 5.07 -24.60 -1.96
N PRO A 155 4.93 -24.07 -3.20
CA PRO A 155 3.70 -23.43 -3.64
C PRO A 155 2.49 -24.38 -3.70
N GLY A 156 2.72 -25.68 -3.85
CA GLY A 156 1.65 -26.66 -4.08
C GLY A 156 0.74 -26.26 -5.25
N ASP A 157 -0.57 -26.19 -4.98
CA ASP A 157 -1.60 -25.83 -5.96
C ASP A 157 -1.99 -24.34 -5.92
N ARG A 158 -1.28 -23.51 -5.15
CA ARG A 158 -1.63 -22.09 -4.96
C ARG A 158 -1.28 -21.20 -6.14
N LEU A 159 -0.24 -21.56 -6.89
CA LEU A 159 0.19 -20.77 -8.04
C LEU A 159 -0.81 -20.85 -9.21
N PRO A 160 -0.79 -19.85 -10.10
CA PRO A 160 -1.57 -19.86 -11.34
C PRO A 160 -1.29 -21.08 -12.20
N ARG A 161 -2.36 -21.81 -12.51
CA ARG A 161 -2.34 -22.94 -13.44
C ARG A 161 -3.32 -22.69 -14.57
N ALA A 162 -2.86 -22.96 -15.79
CA ALA A 162 -3.73 -22.90 -16.97
C ALA A 162 -4.82 -23.98 -16.86
N VAL A 163 -6.05 -23.60 -17.17
CA VAL A 163 -7.21 -24.50 -17.17
C VAL A 163 -8.04 -24.31 -18.43
N GLU A 164 -8.66 -25.39 -18.89
CA GLU A 164 -9.70 -25.34 -19.92
C GLU A 164 -11.07 -25.33 -19.25
N ILE A 165 -11.95 -24.43 -19.70
CA ILE A 165 -13.22 -24.13 -19.06
C ILE A 165 -14.32 -24.17 -20.11
N GLU A 166 -15.37 -24.96 -19.87
CA GLU A 166 -16.54 -24.99 -20.75
C GLU A 166 -17.58 -23.95 -20.32
N ARG A 167 -18.00 -23.07 -21.24
CA ARG A 167 -19.06 -22.07 -21.06
C ARG A 167 -19.98 -22.06 -22.27
N ALA A 168 -21.28 -22.24 -22.04
CA ALA A 168 -22.29 -22.25 -23.11
C ALA A 168 -21.95 -23.21 -24.27
N GLY A 169 -21.31 -24.34 -23.98
CA GLY A 169 -20.87 -25.34 -24.98
C GLY A 169 -19.61 -24.96 -25.76
N LEU A 170 -18.94 -23.86 -25.40
CA LEU A 170 -17.66 -23.43 -25.96
C LEU A 170 -16.54 -23.64 -24.94
N ARG A 171 -15.35 -24.00 -25.42
CA ARG A 171 -14.16 -24.16 -24.59
C ARG A 171 -13.39 -22.86 -24.53
N HIS A 172 -12.99 -22.45 -23.34
CA HIS A 172 -12.20 -21.26 -23.07
C HIS A 172 -10.91 -21.63 -22.34
N GLN A 173 -9.86 -20.84 -22.52
CA GLN A 173 -8.66 -20.93 -21.69
C GLN A 173 -8.78 -19.97 -20.51
N GLY A 174 -8.07 -20.27 -19.43
CA GLY A 174 -8.03 -19.40 -18.26
C GLY A 174 -6.95 -19.82 -17.29
N PHE A 175 -6.94 -19.15 -16.14
CA PHE A 175 -6.07 -19.51 -15.03
C PHE A 175 -6.89 -19.70 -13.77
N GLU A 176 -6.45 -20.63 -12.92
CA GLU A 176 -6.89 -20.72 -11.54
C GLU A 176 -5.70 -20.64 -10.59
N TRP A 177 -5.91 -19.98 -9.45
CA TRP A 177 -4.92 -19.83 -8.40
C TRP A 177 -5.58 -19.61 -7.05
N THR A 178 -4.78 -19.64 -5.99
CA THR A 178 -5.18 -19.14 -4.68
C THR A 178 -4.83 -17.66 -4.59
N TRP A 179 -5.78 -16.82 -4.21
CA TRP A 179 -5.58 -15.38 -4.02
C TRP A 179 -5.71 -15.01 -2.54
N ARG A 180 -4.75 -14.21 -2.05
CA ARG A 180 -4.82 -13.58 -0.73
C ARG A 180 -5.90 -12.49 -0.68
N LYS A 181 -6.91 -12.69 0.18
CA LYS A 181 -7.98 -11.74 0.50
C LYS A 181 -7.42 -10.40 0.96
N ASN A 182 -8.17 -9.33 0.71
CA ASN A 182 -7.87 -7.96 1.14
C ASN A 182 -6.48 -7.45 0.68
N SER A 183 -5.88 -8.08 -0.32
CA SER A 183 -4.69 -7.52 -0.94
C SER A 183 -5.11 -6.35 -1.84
N GLU A 184 -4.28 -5.32 -1.89
CA GLU A 184 -4.46 -4.17 -2.81
C GLU A 184 -4.11 -4.56 -4.26
N LEU A 185 -3.89 -5.86 -4.53
CA LEU A 185 -3.39 -6.37 -5.79
C LEU A 185 -4.51 -6.58 -6.80
N ALA A 186 -4.21 -6.25 -8.05
CA ALA A 186 -5.03 -6.56 -9.20
C ALA A 186 -4.38 -7.68 -10.03
N PHE A 187 -5.20 -8.65 -10.44
CA PHE A 187 -4.84 -9.67 -11.43
C PHE A 187 -5.44 -9.29 -12.78
N LEU A 188 -4.59 -9.12 -13.78
CA LEU A 188 -4.96 -8.68 -15.11
C LEU A 188 -4.76 -9.83 -16.10
N LEU A 189 -5.79 -10.11 -16.90
CA LEU A 189 -5.63 -10.94 -18.09
C LEU A 189 -4.91 -10.12 -19.15
N GLU A 190 -3.72 -10.54 -19.53
CA GLU A 190 -3.00 -9.96 -20.67
C GLU A 190 -3.03 -10.93 -21.84
N VAL A 191 -3.23 -10.40 -23.03
CA VAL A 191 -3.33 -11.18 -24.27
C VAL A 191 -2.36 -10.65 -25.32
N SER A 192 -1.91 -11.55 -26.18
CA SER A 192 -0.98 -11.24 -27.27
C SER A 192 -1.27 -12.10 -28.50
N VAL A 193 -0.91 -11.60 -29.67
CA VAL A 193 -0.98 -12.34 -30.93
C VAL A 193 0.40 -12.82 -31.41
N ASN A 194 1.47 -12.30 -30.83
CA ASN A 194 2.85 -12.50 -31.28
C ASN A 194 3.86 -12.81 -30.17
N LEU A 195 3.44 -12.84 -28.90
CA LEU A 195 4.28 -12.98 -27.69
C LEU A 195 5.14 -11.76 -27.35
N ASP A 196 5.15 -10.73 -28.19
CA ASP A 196 5.93 -9.50 -28.00
C ASP A 196 5.04 -8.36 -27.48
N ASP A 197 3.89 -8.16 -28.13
CA ASP A 197 2.94 -7.11 -27.80
C ASP A 197 1.85 -7.67 -26.89
N TRP A 198 1.85 -7.21 -25.64
CA TRP A 198 0.88 -7.63 -24.63
C TRP A 198 -0.06 -6.48 -24.28
N GLN A 199 -1.36 -6.78 -24.24
CA GLN A 199 -2.39 -5.83 -23.86
C GLN A 199 -3.28 -6.42 -22.77
N THR A 200 -3.65 -5.61 -21.79
CA THR A 200 -4.68 -6.01 -20.82
C THR A 200 -6.03 -6.12 -21.50
N ASP A 201 -6.69 -7.28 -21.38
CA ASP A 201 -8.07 -7.45 -21.83
C ASP A 201 -9.03 -7.06 -20.70
N PRO A 202 -9.76 -5.94 -20.82
CA PRO A 202 -10.63 -5.44 -19.75
C PRO A 202 -11.86 -6.34 -19.51
N ARG A 203 -12.13 -7.30 -20.41
CA ARG A 203 -13.21 -8.27 -20.26
C ARG A 203 -12.83 -9.43 -19.32
N GLY A 204 -11.53 -9.64 -19.07
CA GLY A 204 -11.05 -10.63 -18.12
C GLY A 204 -11.35 -10.18 -16.69
N ALA A 205 -12.28 -10.86 -16.03
CA ALA A 205 -12.64 -10.60 -14.64
C ALA A 205 -12.24 -11.78 -13.75
N VAL A 206 -11.71 -11.47 -12.57
CA VAL A 206 -11.44 -12.49 -11.55
C VAL A 206 -12.76 -12.93 -10.94
N GLU A 207 -12.98 -14.24 -10.94
CA GLU A 207 -14.14 -14.91 -10.37
C GLU A 207 -13.71 -15.69 -9.13
N ILE A 208 -14.46 -15.52 -8.04
CA ILE A 208 -14.25 -16.28 -6.81
C ILE A 208 -14.95 -17.64 -6.96
N LEU A 209 -14.20 -18.72 -6.79
CA LEU A 209 -14.73 -20.09 -6.84
C LEU A 209 -15.15 -20.57 -5.45
N GLU A 210 -14.25 -20.46 -4.47
CA GLU A 210 -14.47 -20.90 -3.09
C GLU A 210 -13.51 -20.21 -2.10
N SER A 211 -13.87 -20.18 -0.82
CA SER A 211 -12.94 -19.76 0.24
C SER A 211 -12.02 -20.92 0.59
N VAL A 212 -10.70 -20.68 0.62
CA VAL A 212 -9.71 -21.69 1.04
C VAL A 212 -9.52 -21.62 2.56
N ASP A 213 -9.37 -20.42 3.10
CA ASP A 213 -9.21 -20.13 4.52
C ASP A 213 -9.68 -18.69 4.84
N ASP A 214 -9.46 -18.21 6.06
CA ASP A 214 -9.87 -16.85 6.48
C ASP A 214 -9.12 -15.73 5.74
N GLN A 215 -8.01 -16.04 5.07
CA GLN A 215 -7.12 -15.09 4.41
C GLN A 215 -6.99 -15.33 2.90
N SER A 216 -7.57 -16.39 2.36
CA SER A 216 -7.34 -16.82 0.97
C SER A 216 -8.59 -17.40 0.31
N GLU A 217 -8.70 -17.20 -1.01
CA GLU A 217 -9.77 -17.74 -1.86
C GLU A 217 -9.19 -18.45 -3.06
N ARG A 218 -9.89 -19.45 -3.57
CA ARG A 218 -9.62 -20.03 -4.88
C ARG A 218 -10.34 -19.19 -5.91
N VAL A 219 -9.61 -18.71 -6.90
CA VAL A 219 -10.16 -17.82 -7.93
C VAL A 219 -9.76 -18.27 -9.32
N ARG A 220 -10.43 -17.67 -10.31
CA ARG A 220 -10.24 -17.95 -11.72
C ARG A 220 -10.31 -16.67 -12.54
N ILE A 221 -9.59 -16.62 -13.65
CA ILE A 221 -9.82 -15.65 -14.73
C ILE A 221 -9.94 -16.40 -16.05
N VAL A 222 -10.93 -16.03 -16.85
CA VAL A 222 -11.27 -16.74 -18.10
C VAL A 222 -11.04 -15.81 -19.28
N ASP A 223 -10.39 -16.34 -20.32
CA ASP A 223 -10.32 -15.64 -21.60
C ASP A 223 -11.73 -15.54 -22.20
N PRO A 224 -12.24 -14.32 -22.46
CA PRO A 224 -13.56 -14.14 -23.06
C PRO A 224 -13.68 -14.78 -24.44
N ASP A 225 -12.58 -14.94 -25.17
CA ASP A 225 -12.59 -15.50 -26.52
C ASP A 225 -12.39 -17.03 -26.47
N PRO A 226 -13.25 -17.84 -27.12
CA PRO A 226 -13.14 -19.29 -27.08
C PRO A 226 -11.92 -19.84 -27.82
N VAL A 227 -11.52 -21.05 -27.44
CA VAL A 227 -10.54 -21.86 -28.16
C VAL A 227 -11.11 -22.24 -29.54
N GLY A 228 -10.27 -22.12 -30.58
CA GLY A 228 -10.63 -22.52 -31.94
C GLY A 228 -11.07 -21.37 -32.85
N HIS A 229 -11.08 -20.13 -32.36
CA HIS A 229 -11.19 -18.95 -33.21
C HIS A 229 -9.91 -18.78 -34.07
N HIS A 230 -10.07 -18.26 -35.29
CA HIS A 230 -9.06 -18.33 -36.38
C HIS A 230 -7.81 -17.45 -36.22
N TYR A 231 -7.49 -16.95 -35.03
CA TYR A 231 -6.28 -16.16 -34.80
C TYR A 231 -5.49 -16.71 -33.62
N ARG A 232 -4.16 -16.62 -33.72
CA ARG A 232 -3.27 -16.97 -32.62
C ARG A 232 -3.52 -16.00 -31.48
N ARG A 233 -3.81 -16.54 -30.30
CA ARG A 233 -4.04 -15.77 -29.07
C ARG A 233 -3.29 -16.47 -27.94
N PHE A 234 -2.36 -15.74 -27.36
CA PHE A 234 -1.63 -16.12 -26.18
C PHE A 234 -2.22 -15.35 -25.00
N ILE A 235 -2.31 -15.99 -23.85
CA ILE A 235 -2.79 -15.36 -22.62
C ILE A 235 -1.73 -15.53 -21.53
N ARG A 236 -1.63 -14.53 -20.66
CA ARG A 236 -0.88 -14.61 -19.42
C ARG A 236 -1.61 -13.83 -18.34
N MET A 237 -1.24 -14.10 -17.10
CA MET A 237 -1.74 -13.38 -15.95
C MET A 237 -0.65 -12.43 -15.45
N ARG A 238 -1.00 -11.17 -15.23
CA ARG A 238 -0.12 -10.17 -14.62
C ARG A 238 -0.66 -9.73 -13.28
N VAL A 239 0.21 -9.69 -12.27
CA VAL A 239 -0.10 -9.12 -10.95
C VAL A 239 0.39 -7.68 -10.90
N ARG A 240 -0.39 -6.80 -10.30
CA ARG A 240 -0.08 -5.38 -10.15
C ARG A 240 -0.48 -4.89 -8.76
N GLU A 241 0.37 -4.06 -8.16
CA GLU A 241 0.06 -3.18 -7.01
C GLU A 241 -0.69 -1.91 -7.43
#